data_AF-A0A1A8R9K2-F1
#
_entry.id   AF-A0A1A8R9K2-F1
#
_cell.length_a   1.000
_cell.length_b   1.000
_cell.length_c   1.000
_cell.angle_alpha   90.00
_cell.angle_beta   90.00
_cell.angle_gamma   90.00
#
_symmetry.space_group_name_H-M   'P 1'
#
loop_
_entity.id
_entity.type
_entity.pdbx_description
1 polymer ?
#
loop_
_entity_poly.entity_id
_entity_poly.type
_entity_poly.pdbx_seq_one_letter_code
_entity_poly.pdbx_strand_id
1 'polypeptide(L)'
;MSTTTKKKSSQKTSQLNENGFKEHTDRRSGSEDEPLLRENPRRFVVFPIQYPDIWKMYKQAQASFWTVEEVDLSKDLAHWDCLRSGEKHFISHVLAFFAASDGIVNENL
;
A
#
# COMPACT_ATOMS: atom_id res chain seq x y z
N MET A 1 59.20 1.86 -20.17
CA MET A 1 58.19 2.92 -20.09
C MET A 1 56.86 2.23 -19.77
N SER A 2 56.54 1.94 -18.50
CA SER A 2 55.97 2.88 -17.51
C SER A 2 54.68 3.48 -18.08
N THR A 3 53.46 3.25 -17.57
CA THR A 3 53.04 3.16 -16.18
C THR A 3 51.69 2.45 -16.03
N THR A 4 51.62 1.54 -15.05
CA THR A 4 50.39 1.06 -14.39
C THR A 4 49.81 2.18 -13.54
N THR A 5 48.52 2.49 -13.68
CA THR A 5 47.81 3.38 -12.74
C THR A 5 46.75 2.60 -11.97
N LYS A 6 47.17 2.20 -10.76
CA LYS A 6 46.37 1.64 -9.66
C LYS A 6 45.59 2.80 -9.02
N LYS A 7 44.26 2.85 -9.16
CA LYS A 7 43.44 3.85 -8.43
C LYS A 7 42.92 3.24 -7.11
N LYS A 8 43.29 3.95 -6.04
CA LYS A 8 43.15 3.60 -4.62
C LYS A 8 41.70 3.41 -4.17
N SER A 9 41.56 2.47 -3.24
CA SER A 9 40.52 2.41 -2.21
C SER A 9 40.35 3.77 -1.54
N SER A 10 39.12 4.28 -1.49
CA SER A 10 38.74 5.43 -0.66
C SER A 10 37.90 4.93 0.50
N GLN A 11 38.38 5.29 1.68
CA GLN A 11 37.97 4.85 2.99
C GLN A 11 36.57 5.37 3.36
N LYS A 12 35.88 4.53 4.14
CA LYS A 12 34.66 4.83 4.88
C LYS A 12 35.01 5.81 6.01
N THR A 13 34.58 7.07 5.91
CA THR A 13 34.69 8.03 7.00
C THR A 13 33.37 8.09 7.75
N SER A 14 33.24 7.31 8.82
CA SER A 14 32.18 7.47 9.81
C SER A 14 32.60 8.56 10.80
N GLN A 15 32.00 9.74 10.72
CA GLN A 15 32.12 10.75 11.76
C GLN A 15 31.07 10.45 12.84
N LEU A 16 31.53 10.13 14.05
CA LEU A 16 30.71 10.01 15.26
C LEU A 16 30.61 11.41 15.90
N ASN A 17 29.40 11.85 16.24
CA ASN A 17 29.17 13.00 17.11
C ASN A 17 28.94 12.56 18.56
N GLU A 18 29.33 13.40 19.51
CA GLU A 18 29.52 13.07 20.94
C GLU A 18 28.23 12.82 21.75
N ASN A 19 27.05 12.83 21.13
CA ASN A 19 25.78 12.76 21.85
C ASN A 19 24.92 11.52 21.56
N GLY A 20 25.42 10.48 20.88
CA GLY A 20 24.81 9.14 20.84
C GLY A 20 23.39 9.03 20.27
N PHE A 21 22.76 10.15 19.91
CA PHE A 21 21.47 10.19 19.25
C PHE A 21 21.74 10.19 17.75
N LYS A 22 21.38 9.07 17.10
CA LYS A 22 21.29 9.04 15.65
C LYS A 22 20.18 10.01 15.27
N GLU A 23 20.57 11.21 14.85
CA GLU A 23 19.71 12.08 14.07
C GLU A 23 19.16 11.19 12.94
N HIS A 24 17.84 11.02 12.90
CA HIS A 24 17.18 10.26 11.86
C HIS A 24 17.20 11.15 10.61
N THR A 25 18.40 11.30 10.04
CA THR A 25 18.66 12.00 8.79
C THR A 25 17.74 11.39 7.74
N ASP A 26 16.71 12.16 7.39
CA ASP A 26 15.95 12.17 6.16
C ASP A 26 16.14 10.92 5.28
N ARG A 27 15.15 10.00 5.28
CA ARG A 27 15.08 8.85 4.35
C ARG A 27 14.77 9.32 2.91
N ARG A 28 15.52 10.29 2.38
CA ARG A 28 15.45 10.74 0.99
C ARG A 28 16.52 10.11 0.09
N SER A 29 17.38 9.24 0.62
CA SER A 29 18.27 8.43 -0.21
C SER A 29 17.62 7.06 -0.47
N GLY A 30 16.98 6.89 -1.62
CA GLY A 30 16.69 5.56 -2.13
C GLY A 30 15.52 5.37 -3.09
N SER A 31 14.78 6.41 -3.51
CA SER A 31 13.70 6.20 -4.51
C SER A 31 14.21 5.54 -5.81
N GLU A 32 15.45 5.85 -6.21
CA GLU A 32 16.11 5.29 -7.39
C GLU A 32 16.55 3.82 -7.21
N ASP A 33 16.88 3.43 -5.98
CA ASP A 33 17.33 2.06 -5.65
C ASP A 33 16.13 1.13 -5.37
N GLU A 34 14.96 1.69 -5.06
CA GLU A 34 13.74 0.94 -4.81
C GLU A 34 12.96 0.70 -6.12
N PRO A 35 12.88 -0.56 -6.63
CA PRO A 35 12.33 -0.83 -7.96
C PRO A 35 10.87 -0.46 -8.17
N LEU A 36 10.09 -0.32 -7.10
CA LEU A 36 8.68 0.08 -7.13
C LEU A 36 8.49 1.60 -7.12
N LEU A 37 9.45 2.36 -6.58
CA LEU A 37 9.34 3.82 -6.40
C LEU A 37 10.11 4.62 -7.46
N ARG A 38 11.05 3.99 -8.17
CA ARG A 38 11.76 4.63 -9.28
C ARG A 38 10.84 4.92 -10.46
N GLU A 39 11.16 5.94 -11.24
CA GLU A 39 10.41 6.28 -12.45
C GLU A 39 10.47 5.15 -13.51
N ASN A 40 9.33 4.87 -14.15
CA ASN A 40 9.24 3.86 -15.21
C ASN A 40 8.55 4.43 -16.48
N PRO A 41 9.29 4.65 -17.58
CA PRO A 41 8.71 5.16 -18.83
C PRO A 41 7.69 4.21 -19.47
N ARG A 42 7.67 2.93 -19.07
CA ARG A 42 6.73 1.91 -19.55
C ARG A 42 5.54 1.67 -18.60
N ARG A 43 5.30 2.52 -17.60
CA ARG A 43 4.25 2.31 -16.58
C ARG A 43 2.83 2.13 -17.15
N PHE A 44 2.58 2.61 -18.37
CA PHE A 44 1.27 2.57 -19.02
C PHE A 44 1.10 1.39 -19.99
N VAL A 45 2.13 0.55 -20.15
CA VAL A 45 2.07 -0.65 -20.99
C VAL A 45 2.19 -1.88 -20.09
N VAL A 46 1.18 -2.74 -20.12
CA VAL A 46 1.09 -3.90 -19.22
C VAL A 46 2.11 -4.98 -19.59
N PHE A 47 2.34 -5.23 -20.88
CA PHE A 47 3.23 -6.30 -21.34
C PHE A 47 4.64 -5.79 -21.70
N PRO A 48 5.69 -6.59 -21.41
CA PRO A 48 5.68 -7.87 -20.69
C PRO A 48 5.50 -7.70 -19.17
N ILE A 49 4.84 -8.66 -18.52
CA ILE A 49 4.63 -8.67 -17.07
C ILE A 49 5.98 -8.78 -16.35
N GLN A 50 6.30 -7.81 -15.48
CA GLN A 50 7.57 -7.75 -14.75
C GLN A 50 7.50 -8.43 -13.37
N TYR A 51 6.34 -8.36 -12.71
CA TYR A 51 6.10 -8.90 -11.37
C TYR A 51 4.93 -9.91 -11.39
N PRO A 52 5.21 -11.20 -11.64
CA PRO A 52 4.16 -12.23 -11.78
C PRO A 52 3.33 -12.46 -10.51
N ASP A 53 3.92 -12.24 -9.35
CA ASP A 53 3.30 -12.30 -8.03
C ASP A 53 2.27 -11.18 -7.83
N ILE A 54 2.64 -9.92 -8.14
CA ILE A 54 1.70 -8.78 -8.11
C ILE A 54 0.58 -9.00 -9.13
N TRP A 55 0.91 -9.48 -10.33
CA TRP A 55 -0.07 -9.81 -11.37
C TRP A 55 -1.06 -10.89 -10.90
N LYS A 56 -0.58 -11.90 -10.19
CA LYS A 56 -1.43 -12.94 -9.59
C LYS A 56 -2.40 -12.33 -8.58
N MET A 57 -1.96 -11.42 -7.71
CA MET A 57 -2.85 -10.74 -6.75
C MET A 57 -3.91 -9.91 -7.48
N TYR A 58 -3.52 -9.15 -8.52
CA TYR A 58 -4.47 -8.42 -9.36
C TYR A 58 -5.51 -9.37 -9.99
N LYS A 59 -5.08 -10.52 -10.54
CA LYS A 59 -6.00 -11.49 -11.15
C LYS A 59 -6.93 -12.15 -10.14
N GLN A 60 -6.48 -12.37 -8.91
CA GLN A 60 -7.34 -12.83 -7.83
C GLN A 60 -8.39 -11.78 -7.49
N ALA A 61 -8.00 -10.51 -7.32
CA ALA A 61 -8.94 -9.41 -7.08
C ALA A 61 -9.96 -9.26 -8.22
N GLN A 62 -9.50 -9.33 -9.48
CA GLN A 62 -10.36 -9.29 -10.67
C GLN A 62 -11.37 -10.45 -10.69
N ALA A 63 -10.98 -11.65 -10.25
CA ALA A 63 -11.86 -12.82 -10.18
C ALA A 63 -12.87 -12.72 -9.03
N SER A 64 -12.69 -11.80 -8.08
CA SER A 64 -13.57 -11.56 -6.93
C SER A 64 -14.44 -10.32 -7.11
N PHE A 65 -14.65 -9.87 -8.35
CA PHE A 65 -15.54 -8.76 -8.64
C PHE A 65 -17.00 -9.14 -8.39
N TRP A 66 -17.75 -8.25 -7.74
CA TRP A 66 -19.18 -8.34 -7.49
C TRP A 66 -19.80 -6.95 -7.55
N THR A 67 -21.10 -6.85 -7.86
CA THR A 67 -21.84 -5.59 -7.81
C THR A 67 -22.87 -5.57 -6.68
N VAL A 68 -23.27 -4.37 -6.25
CA VAL A 68 -24.20 -4.20 -5.12
C VAL A 68 -25.55 -4.88 -5.39
N GLU A 69 -25.97 -4.93 -6.66
CA GLU A 69 -27.21 -5.57 -7.09
C GLU A 69 -27.20 -7.09 -6.92
N GLU A 70 -26.03 -7.72 -6.74
CA GLU A 70 -25.91 -9.15 -6.44
C GLU A 70 -26.31 -9.49 -4.99
N VAL A 71 -26.46 -8.49 -4.12
CA VAL A 71 -26.88 -8.66 -2.72
C VAL A 71 -28.38 -8.33 -2.58
N ASP A 72 -29.21 -9.34 -2.36
CA ASP A 72 -30.65 -9.17 -2.11
C ASP A 72 -30.92 -8.71 -0.67
N LEU A 73 -31.36 -7.45 -0.51
CA LEU A 73 -31.75 -6.86 0.77
C LEU A 73 -33.27 -6.85 1.02
N SER A 74 -34.07 -7.51 0.19
CA SER A 74 -35.53 -7.42 0.22
C SER A 74 -36.16 -7.88 1.55
N LYS A 75 -35.48 -8.77 2.29
CA LYS A 75 -35.96 -9.34 3.56
C LYS A 75 -35.38 -8.63 4.78
N ASP A 76 -34.33 -7.84 4.60
CA ASP A 76 -33.54 -7.28 5.67
C ASP A 76 -34.32 -6.26 6.50
N LEU A 77 -35.27 -5.52 5.91
CA LEU A 77 -36.11 -4.59 6.66
C LEU A 77 -37.01 -5.29 7.69
N ALA A 78 -37.58 -6.44 7.35
CA ALA A 78 -38.41 -7.21 8.28
C ALA A 78 -37.57 -7.77 9.43
N HIS A 79 -36.36 -8.26 9.14
CA HIS A 79 -35.43 -8.70 10.18
C HIS A 79 -34.94 -7.54 11.04
N TRP A 80 -34.66 -6.39 10.42
CA TRP A 80 -34.29 -5.17 11.12
C TRP A 80 -35.36 -4.81 12.14
N ASP A 81 -36.63 -4.75 11.75
CA ASP A 81 -37.72 -4.36 12.65
C ASP A 81 -37.87 -5.26 13.87
N CYS A 82 -37.58 -6.57 13.73
CA CYS A 82 -37.59 -7.55 14.82
C CYS A 82 -36.44 -7.42 15.84
N LEU A 83 -35.37 -6.67 15.53
CA LEU A 83 -34.21 -6.53 16.43
C LEU A 83 -34.51 -5.65 17.65
N ARG A 84 -33.81 -5.93 18.75
CA ARG A 84 -33.86 -5.10 19.96
C ARG A 84 -33.17 -3.76 19.73
N SER A 85 -33.55 -2.73 20.49
CA SER A 85 -32.96 -1.39 20.38
C SER A 85 -31.43 -1.39 20.52
N GLY A 86 -30.86 -2.19 21.44
CA GLY A 86 -29.41 -2.31 21.60
C GLY A 86 -28.70 -2.95 20.40
N GLU A 87 -29.33 -3.93 19.75
CA GLU A 87 -28.79 -4.60 18.56
C GLU A 87 -28.80 -3.66 17.35
N LYS A 88 -29.93 -2.94 17.15
CA LYS A 88 -30.02 -1.89 16.11
C LYS A 88 -28.94 -0.82 16.32
N HIS A 89 -28.81 -0.31 17.54
CA HIS A 89 -27.81 0.69 17.89
C HIS A 89 -26.39 0.21 17.57
N PHE A 90 -26.06 -1.03 17.95
CA PHE A 90 -24.77 -1.63 17.66
C PHE A 90 -24.51 -1.74 16.15
N ILE A 91 -25.43 -2.35 15.39
CA ILE A 91 -25.27 -2.54 13.94
C ILE A 91 -25.19 -1.20 13.22
N SER A 92 -26.02 -0.21 13.58
CA SER A 92 -25.95 1.14 12.98
C SER A 92 -24.58 1.80 13.19
N HIS A 93 -23.95 1.66 14.37
CA HIS A 93 -22.62 2.21 14.61
C HIS A 93 -21.54 1.50 13.80
N VAL A 94 -21.63 0.17 13.66
CA VAL A 94 -20.72 -0.61 12.82
C VAL A 94 -20.84 -0.18 11.35
N LEU A 95 -22.06 -0.03 10.84
CA LEU A 95 -22.30 0.44 9.47
C LEU A 95 -21.79 1.86 9.25
N ALA A 96 -21.99 2.76 10.21
CA ALA A 96 -21.47 4.13 10.15
C ALA A 96 -19.93 4.17 10.14
N PHE A 97 -19.28 3.29 10.91
CA PHE A 97 -17.82 3.16 10.89
C PHE A 97 -17.30 2.71 9.52
N PHE A 98 -17.90 1.68 8.91
CA PHE A 98 -17.49 1.21 7.59
C PHE A 98 -17.73 2.27 6.51
N ALA A 99 -18.90 2.91 6.50
CA ALA A 99 -19.23 3.96 5.54
C ALA A 99 -18.22 5.14 5.53
N ALA A 100 -17.63 5.47 6.69
CA ALA A 100 -16.57 6.47 6.78
C ALA A 100 -15.18 5.92 6.43
N SER A 101 -14.87 4.69 6.88
CA SER A 101 -13.53 4.11 6.78
C SER A 101 -13.13 3.77 5.34
N ASP A 102 -14.08 3.30 4.52
CA ASP A 102 -13.80 2.95 3.12
C ASP A 102 -13.29 4.15 2.31
N GLY A 103 -13.83 5.35 2.59
CA GLY A 103 -13.39 6.61 1.97
C GLY A 103 -11.95 6.98 2.34
N ILE A 104 -11.56 6.79 3.62
CA ILE A 104 -10.20 7.08 4.11
C ILE A 104 -9.17 6.18 3.41
N VAL A 105 -9.49 4.89 3.23
CA VAL A 105 -8.59 3.97 2.53
C VAL A 105 -8.45 4.35 1.06
N ASN A 106 -9.56 4.71 0.40
CA ASN A 106 -9.54 5.10 -1.01
C ASN A 106 -8.78 6.40 -1.28
N GLU A 107 -8.74 7.34 -0.32
CA GLU A 107 -7.94 8.57 -0.43
C GLU A 107 -6.43 8.30 -0.45
N ASN A 108 -5.98 7.22 0.20
CA ASN A 108 -4.56 6.87 0.28
C ASN A 108 -4.06 6.04 -0.92
N LEU A 109 -4.95 5.45 -1.71
CA LEU A 109 -4.60 4.63 -2.89
C LEU A 109 -4.21 5.49 -4.09
#